data_AF-A0A6L9QAR0-F1
#
_entry.id   AF-A0A6L9QAR0-F1
#
_cell.length_a   1.000
_cell.length_b   1.000
_cell.length_c   1.000
_cell.angle_alpha   90.00
_cell.angle_beta   90.00
_cell.angle_gamma   90.00
#
_symmetry.space_group_name_H-M   'P 1'
#
loop_
_entity.id
_entity.type
_entity.pdbx_description
1 polymer ?
#
loop_
_entity_poly.entity_id
_entity_poly.type
_entity_poly.pdbx_seq_one_letter_code
_entity_poly.pdbx_strand_id
1 'polypeptide(L)'
;MAIDYDSPTGRVRLLIPDTNESAFLLSDEQIAAFLAMARGTGTPLIKRAAASALETIASSEALVSKKLRDKDLATDGPAVAKELRDRAAKLREEADDDEDNDLADGGGLDIVDWVDPFARAWGPEGTELESC
;
A
#
# COMPACT_ATOMS: atom_id res chain seq x y z
N MET A 1 8.09 5.56 26.76
CA MET A 1 6.74 6.18 26.69
C MET A 1 5.92 5.17 25.96
N ALA A 2 4.81 4.72 26.56
CA ALA A 2 4.03 3.62 26.02
C ALA A 2 3.68 3.86 24.55
N ILE A 3 3.87 2.84 23.70
CA ILE A 3 3.49 2.92 22.28
C ILE A 3 1.97 3.06 22.18
N ASP A 4 1.52 4.11 21.50
CA ASP A 4 0.11 4.32 21.16
C ASP A 4 -0.23 3.62 19.84
N TYR A 5 -0.86 2.45 19.92
CA TYR A 5 -1.27 1.66 18.75
C TYR A 5 -2.49 2.22 18.00
N ASP A 6 -3.18 3.23 18.56
CA ASP A 6 -4.22 3.93 17.81
C ASP A 6 -3.60 4.97 16.85
N SER A 7 -2.40 5.45 17.15
CA SER A 7 -1.66 6.35 16.26
C SER A 7 -1.12 5.65 15.01
N PRO A 8 -1.04 6.36 13.85
CA PRO A 8 -0.38 5.85 12.65
C PRO A 8 1.06 5.37 12.89
N THR A 9 1.82 6.12 13.69
CA THR A 9 3.21 5.80 14.05
C THR A 9 3.29 4.49 14.83
N GLY A 10 2.45 4.30 15.85
CA GLY A 10 2.43 3.06 16.64
C GLY A 10 1.99 1.84 15.83
N ARG A 11 1.06 2.02 14.88
CA ARG A 11 0.69 0.95 13.93
C ARG A 11 1.85 0.56 13.02
N VAL A 12 2.61 1.52 12.50
CA VAL A 12 3.84 1.23 11.74
C VAL A 12 4.85 0.48 12.61
N ARG A 13 5.11 0.95 13.85
CA ARG A 13 6.03 0.30 14.80
C ARG A 13 5.66 -1.17 15.03
N LEU A 14 4.38 -1.47 15.19
CA LEU A 14 3.87 -2.82 15.35
C LEU A 14 4.14 -3.71 14.12
N LEU A 15 4.00 -3.17 12.90
CA LEU A 15 4.23 -3.89 11.66
C LEU A 15 5.72 -4.18 11.38
N ILE A 16 6.64 -3.34 11.87
CA ILE A 16 8.10 -3.46 11.69
C ILE A 16 8.83 -4.08 12.90
N PRO A 17 8.11 -4.86 13.71
CA PRO A 17 8.43 -5.18 15.13
C PRO A 17 9.32 -4.22 15.93
N ASP A 18 9.20 -2.91 15.75
CA ASP A 18 10.00 -1.89 16.46
C ASP A 18 9.30 -1.44 17.74
N THR A 19 9.11 -2.39 18.67
CA THR A 19 8.29 -2.22 19.89
C THR A 19 9.11 -2.10 21.18
N ASN A 20 10.44 -2.11 21.08
CA ASN A 20 11.31 -1.94 22.25
C ASN A 20 11.47 -0.45 22.60
N GLU A 21 10.66 0.03 23.55
CA GLU A 21 10.66 1.43 23.98
C GLU A 21 11.99 1.97 24.52
N SER A 22 12.91 1.08 24.92
CA SER A 22 14.23 1.49 25.43
C SER A 22 15.26 1.63 24.31
N ALA A 23 15.00 1.07 23.13
CA ALA A 23 15.95 0.99 22.04
C ALA A 23 15.23 0.80 20.69
N PHE A 24 14.51 1.84 20.27
CA PHE A 24 13.87 1.85 18.96
C PHE A 24 14.91 1.83 17.83
N LEU A 25 14.63 1.07 16.78
CA LEU A 25 15.44 1.02 15.56
C LEU A 25 15.27 2.28 14.72
N LEU A 26 14.05 2.83 14.70
CA LEU A 26 13.71 4.06 13.99
C LEU A 26 13.14 5.10 14.95
N SER A 27 13.47 6.37 14.71
CA SER A 27 12.86 7.49 15.43
C SER A 27 11.43 7.74 14.94
N ASP A 28 10.62 8.40 15.78
CA ASP A 28 9.25 8.74 15.41
C ASP A 28 9.21 9.69 14.20
N GLU A 29 10.21 10.58 14.06
CA GLU A 29 10.33 11.48 12.91
C GLU A 29 10.62 10.71 11.61
N GLN A 30 11.43 9.65 11.67
CA GLN A 30 11.69 8.80 10.51
C GLN A 30 10.41 8.07 10.08
N ILE A 31 9.64 7.53 11.03
CA ILE A 31 8.35 6.89 10.76
C ILE A 31 7.35 7.90 10.19
N ALA A 32 7.29 9.10 10.77
CA ALA A 32 6.44 10.18 10.25
C ALA A 32 6.82 10.58 8.82
N ALA A 33 8.11 10.60 8.49
CA ALA A 33 8.56 10.86 7.13
C ALA A 33 8.13 9.74 6.16
N PHE A 34 8.23 8.47 6.55
CA PHE A 34 7.74 7.35 5.72
C PHE A 34 6.23 7.43 5.50
N LEU A 35 5.47 7.77 6.53
CA LEU A 35 4.02 8.00 6.42
C LEU A 35 3.70 9.17 5.48
N ALA A 36 4.47 10.26 5.52
CA ALA A 36 4.26 11.42 4.64
C ALA A 36 4.63 11.14 3.17
N MET A 37 5.56 10.22 2.91
CA MET A 37 5.97 9.82 1.56
C MET A 37 5.10 8.71 0.98
N ALA A 38 4.44 7.92 1.83
CA ALA A 38 3.55 6.85 1.40
C ALA A 38 2.30 7.44 0.73
N ARG A 39 1.78 6.72 -0.27
CA ARG A 39 0.53 7.02 -0.95
C ARG A 39 -0.62 6.25 -0.30
N GLY A 40 -1.86 6.67 -0.59
CA GLY A 40 -3.07 6.05 -0.06
C GLY A 40 -3.57 6.74 1.21
N THR A 41 -4.63 6.17 1.79
CA THR A 41 -5.24 6.61 3.05
C THR A 41 -5.50 5.39 3.93
N GLY A 42 -5.76 5.59 5.22
CA GLY A 42 -6.13 4.48 6.11
C GLY A 42 -5.06 3.40 6.23
N THR A 43 -5.48 2.13 6.21
CA THR A 43 -4.60 0.95 6.37
C THR A 43 -3.56 0.77 5.26
N PRO A 44 -3.89 0.95 3.96
CA PRO A 44 -2.91 0.92 2.87
C PRO A 44 -1.70 1.83 3.10
N LEU A 45 -1.95 3.07 3.57
CA LEU A 45 -0.90 4.04 3.88
C LEU A 45 0.08 3.50 4.93
N ILE A 46 -0.45 2.90 6.01
CA ILE A 46 0.35 2.34 7.11
C ILE A 46 1.21 1.18 6.62
N LYS A 47 0.64 0.26 5.83
CA LYS A 47 1.34 -0.89 5.25
C LYS A 47 2.47 -0.46 4.32
N ARG A 48 2.23 0.52 3.44
CA ARG A 48 3.24 1.08 2.52
C ARG A 48 4.38 1.80 3.27
N ALA A 49 4.05 2.55 4.32
CA ALA A 49 5.04 3.19 5.19
C ALA A 49 5.91 2.16 5.93
N ALA A 50 5.27 1.11 6.49
CA ALA A 50 5.98 0.00 7.15
C ALA A 50 6.90 -0.76 6.19
N ALA A 51 6.48 -1.00 4.95
CA ALA A 51 7.32 -1.61 3.93
C ALA A 51 8.61 -0.79 3.67
N SER A 52 8.48 0.53 3.58
CA SER A 52 9.62 1.44 3.36
C SER A 52 10.58 1.47 4.56
N ALA A 53 10.04 1.40 5.78
CA ALA A 53 10.82 1.27 7.00
C ALA A 53 11.59 -0.07 7.05
N LEU A 54 10.94 -1.19 6.70
CA LEU A 54 11.59 -2.51 6.63
C LEU A 54 12.75 -2.54 5.62
N GLU A 55 12.60 -1.90 4.46
CA GLU A 55 13.70 -1.80 3.48
C GLU A 55 14.89 -1.00 3.99
N THR A 56 14.63 0.05 4.78
CA THR A 56 15.67 0.85 5.42
C THR A 56 16.43 0.03 6.47
N ILE A 57 15.70 -0.76 7.27
CA ILE A 57 16.29 -1.70 8.24
C ILE A 57 17.11 -2.78 7.50
N ALA A 58 16.56 -3.38 6.45
CA ALA A 58 17.25 -4.40 5.64
C ALA A 58 18.54 -3.87 5.00
N SER A 59 18.52 -2.61 4.56
CA SER A 59 19.71 -1.94 4.00
C SER A 59 20.77 -1.72 5.07
N SER A 60 20.37 -1.32 6.28
CA SER A 60 21.26 -1.18 7.43
C SER A 60 21.89 -2.52 7.80
N GLU A 61 21.11 -3.61 7.85
CA GLU A 61 21.60 -4.95 8.14
C GLU A 61 22.60 -5.45 7.09
N ALA A 62 22.33 -5.21 5.80
CA ALA A 62 23.26 -5.55 4.72
C ALA A 62 24.60 -4.79 4.84
N LEU A 63 24.56 -3.51 5.23
CA LEU A 63 25.77 -2.70 5.47
C LEU A 63 26.54 -3.17 6.71
N VAL A 64 25.84 -3.54 7.78
CA VAL A 64 26.44 -4.10 9.00
C VAL A 64 27.12 -5.43 8.69
N SER A 65 26.44 -6.34 8.00
CA SER A 65 27.02 -7.63 7.59
C SER A 65 28.26 -7.46 6.70
N LYS A 66 28.22 -6.51 5.75
CA LYS A 66 29.41 -6.17 4.94
C LYS A 66 30.60 -5.78 5.81
N LYS A 67 30.38 -4.94 6.84
CA LYS A 67 31.42 -4.51 7.79
C LYS A 67 31.90 -5.64 8.72
N LEU A 68 31.03 -6.58 9.09
CA LEU A 68 31.38 -7.73 9.94
C LEU A 68 32.18 -8.80 9.19
N ARG A 69 31.92 -8.99 7.89
CA ARG A 69 32.77 -9.81 7.01
C ARG A 69 34.21 -9.31 6.95
N ASP A 70 34.42 -8.00 7.05
CA ASP A 70 35.77 -7.41 7.16
C ASP A 70 36.40 -7.59 8.56
N LYS A 71 35.65 -8.08 9.57
CA LYS A 71 36.05 -8.19 10.98
C LYS A 71 35.95 -9.60 11.57
N ASP A 72 36.00 -10.65 10.73
CA ASP A 72 35.98 -12.06 11.14
C ASP A 72 34.81 -12.47 12.05
N LEU A 73 33.65 -11.79 11.94
CA LEU A 73 32.41 -12.19 12.63
C LEU A 73 31.37 -12.61 11.60
N ALA A 74 30.99 -13.89 11.62
CA ALA A 74 30.00 -14.44 10.69
C ALA A 74 28.59 -14.31 11.26
N THR A 75 27.80 -13.37 10.72
CA THR A 75 26.34 -13.35 10.82
C THR A 75 25.75 -13.38 9.41
N ASP A 76 24.66 -14.12 9.21
CA ASP A 76 23.98 -14.21 7.90
C ASP A 76 23.02 -13.03 7.67
N GLY A 77 23.56 -11.82 7.77
CA GLY A 77 22.82 -10.59 7.48
C GLY A 77 22.24 -10.51 6.05
N PRO A 78 22.83 -11.12 5.01
CA PRO A 78 22.20 -11.17 3.69
C PRO A 78 20.89 -11.97 3.68
N ALA A 79 20.82 -13.08 4.41
CA ALA A 79 19.57 -13.84 4.54
C ALA A 79 18.50 -13.05 5.29
N VAL A 80 18.86 -12.37 6.40
CA VAL A 80 17.94 -11.51 7.14
C VAL A 80 17.45 -10.34 6.28
N ALA A 81 18.35 -9.66 5.57
CA ALA A 81 17.99 -8.56 4.68
C ALA A 81 17.07 -9.02 3.54
N LYS A 82 17.21 -10.26 3.06
CA LYS A 82 16.30 -10.83 2.06
C LYS A 82 14.91 -11.05 2.65
N GLU A 83 14.79 -11.68 3.82
CA GLU A 83 13.50 -11.92 4.47
C GLU A 83 12.75 -10.61 4.74
N LEU A 84 13.47 -9.58 5.21
CA LEU A 84 12.88 -8.26 5.46
C LEU A 84 12.35 -7.60 4.17
N ARG A 85 13.05 -7.77 3.04
CA ARG A 85 12.57 -7.28 1.73
C ARG A 85 11.38 -8.08 1.22
N ASP A 86 11.38 -9.41 1.42
CA ASP A 86 10.25 -10.26 1.06
C ASP A 86 9.01 -9.88 1.87
N ARG A 87 9.17 -9.56 3.16
CA ARG A 87 8.09 -9.04 4.02
C ARG A 87 7.61 -7.66 3.58
N ALA A 88 8.53 -6.77 3.21
CA ALA A 88 8.18 -5.45 2.67
C ALA A 88 7.39 -5.55 1.37
N ALA A 89 7.73 -6.50 0.49
CA ALA A 89 6.99 -6.75 -0.75
C ALA A 89 5.55 -7.21 -0.47
N LYS A 90 5.37 -8.16 0.46
CA LYS A 90 4.04 -8.63 0.88
C LYS A 90 3.17 -7.52 1.44
N LEU A 91 3.72 -6.63 2.27
CA LEU A 91 2.96 -5.49 2.79
C LEU A 91 2.52 -4.51 1.70
N ARG A 92 3.26 -4.40 0.59
CA ARG A 92 2.83 -3.58 -0.56
C ARG A 92 1.71 -4.26 -1.35
N GLU A 93 1.84 -5.56 -1.60
CA GLU A 93 0.78 -6.38 -2.22
C GLU A 93 -0.51 -6.28 -1.41
N GLU A 94 -0.45 -6.49 -0.09
CA GLU A 94 -1.60 -6.34 0.80
C GLU A 94 -2.16 -4.90 0.86
N ALA A 95 -1.37 -3.88 0.53
CA ALA A 95 -1.86 -2.50 0.47
C ALA A 95 -2.53 -2.19 -0.86
N ASP A 96 -2.00 -2.74 -1.96
CA ASP A 96 -2.62 -2.66 -3.28
C ASP A 96 -3.96 -3.43 -3.29
N ASP A 97 -4.00 -4.63 -2.70
CA ASP A 97 -5.23 -5.43 -2.55
C ASP A 97 -6.29 -4.71 -1.70
N ASP A 98 -5.90 -4.07 -0.59
CA ASP A 98 -6.83 -3.29 0.24
C ASP A 98 -7.44 -2.12 -0.56
N GLU A 99 -6.62 -1.39 -1.34
CA GLU A 99 -7.10 -0.29 -2.17
C GLU A 99 -8.06 -0.76 -3.28
N ASP A 100 -7.76 -1.89 -3.93
CA ASP A 100 -8.61 -2.47 -4.96
C ASP A 100 -9.94 -2.98 -4.40
N ASN A 101 -9.94 -3.57 -3.21
CA ASN A 101 -11.16 -4.03 -2.54
C ASN A 101 -12.05 -2.84 -2.09
N ASP A 102 -11.46 -1.76 -1.59
CA ASP A 102 -12.19 -0.54 -1.24
C ASP A 102 -12.88 0.09 -2.47
N LEU A 103 -12.24 0.03 -3.64
CA LEU A 103 -12.83 0.47 -4.91
C LEU A 103 -13.96 -0.44 -5.40
N ALA A 104 -13.86 -1.75 -5.16
CA ALA A 104 -14.87 -2.72 -5.58
C ALA A 104 -16.18 -2.61 -4.78
N ASP A 105 -16.11 -2.25 -3.49
CA ASP A 105 -17.27 -2.10 -2.60
C ASP A 105 -17.91 -0.69 -2.68
N GLY A 106 -17.13 0.32 -3.12
CA GLY A 106 -17.47 1.74 -3.00
C GLY A 106 -18.27 2.40 -4.14
N GLY A 107 -18.60 1.71 -5.22
CA GLY A 107 -19.44 2.28 -6.30
C GLY A 107 -18.93 1.95 -7.70
N GLY A 108 -19.31 0.78 -8.18
CA GLY A 108 -19.28 0.52 -9.62
C GLY A 108 -20.14 1.58 -10.34
N LEU A 109 -19.61 2.17 -11.41
CA LEU A 109 -20.39 3.03 -12.29
C LEU A 109 -21.48 2.17 -12.93
N ASP A 110 -22.74 2.40 -12.54
CA ASP A 110 -23.89 1.79 -13.21
C ASP A 110 -24.04 2.43 -14.59
N ILE A 111 -23.75 1.65 -15.63
CA ILE A 111 -24.03 2.06 -17.01
C ILE A 111 -25.52 1.87 -17.22
N VAL A 112 -26.29 2.91 -16.93
CA VAL A 112 -27.71 2.94 -17.28
C VAL A 112 -27.84 3.00 -18.80
N ASP A 113 -28.65 2.10 -19.38
CA ASP A 113 -29.08 2.23 -20.76
C ASP A 113 -29.98 3.47 -20.87
N TRP A 114 -29.43 4.56 -21.38
CA TRP A 114 -30.19 5.78 -21.62
C TRP A 114 -31.11 5.56 -22.81
N VAL A 115 -32.35 5.17 -22.53
CA VAL A 115 -33.40 5.12 -23.53
C VAL A 115 -33.73 6.57 -23.93
N ASP A 116 -33.34 6.97 -25.14
CA ASP A 116 -33.66 8.28 -25.70
C ASP A 116 -35.20 8.48 -25.69
N PRO A 117 -35.73 9.49 -24.96
CA PRO A 117 -37.16 9.73 -24.87
C PRO A 117 -37.80 10.13 -26.21
N PHE A 118 -37.01 10.48 -27.22
CA PHE A 118 -37.48 10.82 -28.57
C PHE A 118 -37.40 9.64 -29.57
N ALA A 119 -36.88 8.48 -29.16
CA ALA A 119 -36.80 7.30 -30.03
C ALA A 119 -38.16 6.70 -30.43
N ARG A 120 -39.28 7.16 -29.84
CA ARG A 120 -40.64 6.71 -30.18
C ARG A 120 -41.28 7.40 -31.39
N ALA A 121 -40.59 8.31 -32.08
CA ALA A 121 -41.18 9.01 -33.22
C ALA A 121 -40.97 8.32 -34.58
N TRP A 122 -40.16 7.26 -34.67
CA TRP A 122 -39.84 6.63 -35.96
C TRP A 122 -39.88 5.10 -35.85
N GLY A 123 -41.10 4.56 -35.89
CA GLY A 123 -41.35 3.15 -36.21
C GLY A 123 -41.01 2.85 -37.69
N PRO A 124 -40.89 1.56 -38.08
CA PRO A 124 -40.37 1.12 -39.37
C PRO A 124 -41.39 1.24 -40.53
N GLU A 125 -42.10 2.36 -40.62
CA GLU A 125 -43.13 2.59 -41.64
C GLU A 125 -42.99 3.98 -42.28
N GLY A 126 -41.82 4.18 -42.90
CA GLY A 126 -41.57 5.26 -43.86
C GLY A 126 -41.87 4.82 -45.31
N THR A 127 -42.97 4.08 -45.54
CA THR A 127 -43.34 3.62 -46.89
C THR A 127 -44.50 4.46 -47.43
N GLU A 128 -44.14 5.34 -48.36
CA GLU A 128 -44.93 5.82 -49.50
C GLU A 128 -46.21 6.63 -49.25
N LEU A 129 -46.09 7.95 -49.41
CA LEU A 129 -47.13 8.77 -50.04
C LEU A 129 -46.46 9.72 -51.06
N GLU A 130 -45.90 9.15 -52.12
CA GLU A 130 -45.89 9.84 -53.41
C GLU A 130 -47.12 9.38 -54.18
N SER A 131 -48.10 10.27 -54.38
CA SER A 131 -49.09 10.08 -55.43
C SER A 131 -49.59 11.44 -55.91
N CYS A 132 -49.27 11.68 -57.19
CA CYS A 132 -49.91 12.55 -58.17
C CYS A 132 -49.89 14.08 -57.96
#